data_AF-A0A529LA50-F1
#
_entry.id   AF-A0A529LA50-F1
#
_cell.length_a   1.000
_cell.length_b   1.000
_cell.length_c   1.000
_cell.angle_alpha   90.00
_cell.angle_beta   90.00
_cell.angle_gamma   90.00
#
_symmetry.space_group_name_H-M   'P 1'
#
loop_
_entity.id
_entity.type
_entity.pdbx_description
1 polymer ?
#
loop_
_entity_poly.entity_id
_entity_poly.type
_entity_poly.pdbx_seq_one_letter_code
_entity_poly.pdbx_strand_id
1 'polypeptide(L)' 'KITMMFDPKTFDLRQWTITDAQGKDTTVMIFNTKEGVSFAPDTFAIDYTANRELNTNKAR' A
#
# COMPACT_ATOMS: atom_id res chain seq x y z
N LYS A 1 4.94 -16.86 -4.11
CA LYS A 1 4.89 -16.60 -5.58
C LYS A 1 4.35 -15.19 -5.78
N ILE A 2 4.81 -14.44 -6.79
CA ILE A 2 4.24 -13.15 -7.15
C ILE A 2 3.83 -13.15 -8.63
N THR A 3 2.69 -12.57 -8.94
CA THR A 3 2.20 -12.34 -10.31
C THR A 3 1.78 -10.89 -10.42
N MET A 4 2.16 -10.22 -11.51
CA MET A 4 1.90 -8.80 -11.75
C MET A 4 1.22 -8.63 -13.11
N MET A 5 0.29 -7.68 -13.17
CA MET A 5 -0.39 -7.28 -14.40
C MET A 5 -0.07 -5.82 -14.69
N PHE A 6 0.49 -5.59 -15.87
CA PHE A 6 0.85 -4.25 -16.36
C PHE A 6 -0.08 -3.83 -17.49
N ASP A 7 -0.34 -2.54 -17.56
CA ASP A 7 -0.98 -1.95 -18.73
C ASP A 7 -0.03 -2.06 -19.94
N PRO A 8 -0.46 -2.62 -21.08
CA PRO A 8 0.44 -2.92 -22.19
C PRO A 8 0.93 -1.67 -22.95
N LYS A 9 0.29 -0.52 -22.76
CA LYS A 9 0.65 0.73 -23.45
C LYS A 9 1.56 1.60 -22.61
N THR A 10 1.28 1.67 -21.31
CA THR A 10 1.94 2.59 -20.37
C THR A 10 2.94 1.88 -19.46
N PHE A 11 2.85 0.55 -19.35
CA PHE A 11 3.58 -0.26 -18.38
C PHE A 11 3.29 0.07 -16.91
N ASP A 12 2.16 0.74 -16.63
CA ASP A 12 1.67 0.94 -15.27
C ASP A 12 1.29 -0.39 -14.63
N LEU A 13 1.67 -0.61 -13.37
CA LEU A 13 1.17 -1.73 -12.58
C LEU A 13 -0.33 -1.54 -12.28
N ARG A 14 -1.18 -2.47 -12.74
CA ARG A 14 -2.63 -2.44 -12.53
C ARG A 14 -3.09 -3.42 -11.46
N GLN A 15 -2.35 -4.50 -11.25
CA GLN A 15 -2.67 -5.49 -10.24
C GLN A 15 -1.42 -6.27 -9.85
N TRP A 16 -1.34 -6.67 -8.58
CA TRP A 16 -0.50 -7.79 -8.19
C TRP A 16 -1.29 -8.84 -7.41
N THR A 17 -0.78 -10.07 -7.42
CA THR A 17 -1.22 -11.14 -6.55
C THR A 17 0.01 -11.79 -5.90
N ILE A 18 -0.03 -11.94 -4.58
CA ILE A 18 0.99 -12.60 -3.77
C ILE A 18 0.39 -13.86 -3.17
N THR A 19 1.07 -14.99 -3.34
CA THR A 19 0.76 -16.25 -2.67
C THR A 19 1.72 -16.47 -1.50
N ASP A 20 1.20 -16.63 -0.29
CA ASP A 20 1.97 -16.94 0.92
C ASP A 20 2.42 -18.42 1.00
N ALA A 21 3.18 -18.77 2.05
CA ALA A 21 3.67 -20.14 2.25
C ALA A 21 2.58 -21.17 2.54
N GLN A 22 1.37 -20.73 2.92
CA GLN A 22 0.19 -21.58 3.13
C GLN A 22 -0.62 -21.75 1.85
N GLY A 23 -0.20 -21.13 0.74
CA GLY A 23 -0.91 -21.16 -0.54
C GLY A 23 -2.08 -20.18 -0.63
N LYS A 24 -2.19 -19.21 0.29
CA LYS A 24 -3.26 -18.20 0.24
C LYS A 24 -2.85 -17.03 -0.64
N ASP A 25 -3.78 -16.62 -1.50
CA ASP A 25 -3.59 -15.50 -2.40
C ASP A 25 -4.13 -14.20 -1.79
N THR A 26 -3.32 -13.14 -1.87
CA THR A 26 -3.73 -11.75 -1.65
C THR A 26 -3.59 -10.99 -2.96
N THR A 27 -4.70 -10.44 -3.45
CA THR A 27 -4.74 -9.64 -4.69
C THR A 27 -5.01 -8.18 -4.38
N VAL A 28 -4.23 -7.29 -4.99
CA VAL A 28 -4.39 -5.83 -4.89
C VAL A 28 -4.56 -5.28 -6.29
N MET A 29 -5.63 -4.50 -6.50
CA MET A 29 -5.87 -3.75 -7.74
C MET A 29 -5.49 -2.28 -7.54
N ILE A 30 -4.84 -1.70 -8.55
CA ILE A 30 -4.29 -0.35 -8.51
C ILE A 30 -4.98 0.49 -9.59
N PHE A 31 -5.58 1.60 -9.16
CA PHE A 31 -6.33 2.53 -10.01
C PHE A 31 -5.88 3.97 -9.79
N ASN A 32 -6.16 4.83 -10.75
CA ASN A 32 -5.93 6.28 -10.67
C ASN A 32 -4.48 6.64 -10.31
N THR A 33 -3.52 5.96 -10.95
CA THR A 33 -2.10 6.24 -10.78
C THR A 33 -1.76 7.63 -11.30
N LYS A 34 -0.88 8.34 -10.58
CA LYS A 34 -0.39 9.67 -10.99
C LYS A 34 1.08 9.82 -10.66
N GLU A 35 1.85 10.22 -11.66
CA GLU A 35 3.28 10.50 -11.53
C GLU A 35 3.54 11.99 -11.29
N GLY A 36 4.76 12.32 -10.86
CA GLY A 36 5.23 13.70 -10.72
C GLY A 36 4.51 14.52 -9.65
N VAL A 37 3.84 13.88 -8.70
CA VAL A 37 3.20 14.56 -7.57
C VAL A 37 4.22 14.95 -6.50
N SER A 38 3.97 16.06 -5.81
CA SER A 38 4.78 16.50 -4.67
C SER A 38 4.04 16.24 -3.37
N PHE A 39 4.78 15.81 -2.36
CA PHE A 39 4.29 15.60 -1.01
C PHE A 39 4.96 16.60 -0.06
N ALA A 40 4.26 17.01 0.99
CA ALA A 40 4.89 17.76 2.07
C ALA A 40 5.97 16.91 2.74
N PRO A 41 7.08 17.49 3.24
CA PRO A 41 8.22 16.73 3.79
C PRO A 41 7.85 15.74 4.91
N ASP A 42 6.78 16.03 5.63
CA ASP A 42 6.27 15.27 6.77
C ASP A 42 5.11 14.33 6.42
N THR A 43 4.70 14.23 5.15
CA THR A 43 3.57 13.37 4.72
C THR A 43 3.73 11.92 5.17
N PHE A 44 4.98 11.43 5.22
CA PHE A 44 5.32 10.07 5.62
C PHE A 44 5.97 10.00 7.00
N ALA A 45 5.98 11.11 7.75
CA ALA A 45 6.42 11.10 9.14
C ALA A 45 5.33 10.44 9.99
N ILE A 46 5.73 9.41 10.75
CA ILE A 46 4.83 8.72 11.66
C ILE A 46 5.00 9.31 13.06
N ASP A 47 3.94 9.93 13.59
CA ASP A 47 3.89 10.33 15.00
C ASP A 47 3.57 9.11 15.87
N TYR A 48 4.62 8.49 16.41
CA TYR A 48 4.50 7.34 17.29
C TYR A 48 3.93 7.67 18.67
N THR A 49 4.03 8.92 19.12
CA THR A 49 3.47 9.35 20.40
C THR A 49 1.96 9.41 20.28
N ALA A 50 1.44 10.14 19.29
CA ALA A 50 0.00 10.21 19.02
C ALA A 50 -0.59 8.83 18.68
N ASN A 51 0.12 8.01 17.89
CA ASN A 51 -0.32 6.65 17.57
C ASN A 51 -0.45 5.77 18.82
N ARG A 52 0.52 5.85 19.73
CA ARG A 52 0.47 5.11 21.01
C ARG A 52 -0.71 5.55 21.85
N GLU A 53 -0.90 6.85 22.04
CA GLU A 53 -2.02 7.41 22.82
C GLU A 53 -3.39 6.96 22.28
N LEU A 54 -3.59 7.04 20.96
CA LEU A 54 -4.83 6.59 20.31
C LEU A 54 -5.11 5.11 20.55
N ASN A 55 -4.10 4.26 20.41
CA ASN A 55 -4.27 2.81 20.57
C ASN A 55 -4.41 2.39 22.05
N THR A 56 -3.79 3.10 22.99
CA THR A 56 -3.98 2.84 24.43
C THR A 56 -5.34 3.31 24.92
N ASN A 57 -5.87 4.42 24.40
CA ASN A 57 -7.18 4.93 24.79
C ASN A 57 -8.33 4.08 24.23
N LYS A 58 -8.15 3.45 23.07
CA LYS A 58 -9.10 2.46 22.52
C LYS A 58 -9.20 1.16 23.32
N ALA A 59 -8.18 0.85 24.11
CA ALA A 59 -8.13 -0.38 24.92
C ALA A 59 -8.74 -0.20 26.33
N ARG A 60 -9.16 1.02 26.68
CA ARG A 60 -9.97 1.35 27.86
C ARG A 60 -11.44 1.46 27.49
#